data_AF-A0A5N7MQD3-F1
#
_entry.id   AF-A0A5N7MQD3-F1
#
_cell.length_a   1.000
_cell.length_b   1.000
_cell.length_c   1.000
_cell.angle_alpha   90.00
_cell.angle_beta   90.00
_cell.angle_gamma   90.00
#
_symmetry.space_group_name_H-M   'P 1'
#
loop_
_entity.id
_entity.type
_entity.pdbx_description
1 polymer ?
#
loop_
_entity_poly.entity_id
_entity_poly.type
_entity_poly.pdbx_seq_one_letter_code
_entity_poly.pdbx_strand_id
1 'polypeptide(L)' 'MPYAWKEREELAKVERDIVEGERLAAEQVLRIGWMAKRGHDTKEAEKLLRNCEQSLEQLRRHQQLILDEIVRREGSEP' A
#
# COMPACT_ATOMS: atom_id res chain seq x y z
N MET A 1 -26.91 -8.47 -9.88
CA MET A 1 -25.74 -7.59 -9.70
C MET A 1 -25.03 -8.06 -8.45
N PRO A 2 -23.71 -8.35 -8.46
CA PRO A 2 -23.01 -8.71 -7.23
C PRO A 2 -23.21 -7.60 -6.20
N TYR A 3 -23.67 -7.96 -5.00
CA TYR A 3 -24.08 -7.01 -3.97
C TYR A 3 -22.95 -6.09 -3.47
N ALA A 4 -21.69 -6.49 -3.68
CA ALA A 4 -20.49 -5.77 -3.24
C ALA A 4 -19.67 -5.12 -4.39
N TRP A 5 -20.30 -4.69 -5.49
CA TRP A 5 -19.57 -4.18 -6.65
C TRP A 5 -18.72 -2.93 -6.35
N LYS A 6 -19.17 -2.05 -5.43
CA LYS A 6 -18.44 -0.85 -5.03
C LYS A 6 -17.18 -1.20 -4.25
N GLU A 7 -17.30 -2.13 -3.32
CA GLU A 7 -16.19 -2.60 -2.49
C GLU A 7 -15.14 -3.31 -3.36
N ARG A 8 -15.56 -4.03 -4.40
CA ARG A 8 -14.64 -4.63 -5.38
C ARG A 8 -13.91 -3.58 -6.22
N GLU A 9 -14.55 -2.48 -6.58
CA GLU A 9 -13.88 -1.36 -7.27
C GLU A 9 -12.88 -0.65 -6.34
N GLU A 10 -13.27 -0.41 -5.08
CA GLU A 10 -12.40 0.16 -4.06
C GLU A 10 -11.19 -0.74 -3.78
N LEU A 11 -11.40 -2.06 -3.68
CA LEU A 11 -10.34 -3.06 -3.54
C LEU A 11 -9.33 -2.98 -4.69
N ALA A 12 -9.81 -2.96 -5.93
CA ALA A 12 -8.94 -2.87 -7.11
C ALA A 12 -8.12 -1.56 -7.12
N LYS A 13 -8.68 -0.46 -6.59
CA LYS A 13 -7.93 0.79 -6.42
C LYS A 13 -6.84 0.65 -5.36
N VAL A 14 -7.18 0.15 -4.17
CA VAL A 14 -6.22 -0.05 -3.06
C VAL A 14 -5.10 -0.99 -3.47
N GLU A 15 -5.38 -2.06 -4.22
CA GLU A 15 -4.38 -2.98 -4.73
C GLU A 15 -3.38 -2.30 -5.68
N ARG A 16 -3.87 -1.44 -6.59
CA ARG A 16 -2.97 -0.64 -7.46
C ARG A 16 -2.11 0.32 -6.65
N ASP A 17 -2.69 1.00 -5.67
CA ASP A 17 -1.99 1.95 -4.83
C ASP A 17 -0.91 1.26 -3.98
N ILE A 18 -1.16 0.03 -3.49
CA ILE A 18 -0.17 -0.80 -2.79
C ILE A 18 0.99 -1.16 -3.73
N VAL A 19 0.71 -1.69 -4.93
CA VAL A 19 1.76 -2.10 -5.87
C VAL A 19 2.65 -0.93 -6.27
N GLU A 20 2.06 0.23 -6.54
CA GLU A 20 2.82 1.44 -6.85
C GLU A 20 3.65 1.91 -5.65
N GLY A 21 3.08 1.90 -4.44
CA GLY A 21 3.81 2.25 -3.22
C GLY A 21 4.99 1.31 -2.94
N GLU A 22 4.82 0.00 -3.15
CA GLU A 22 5.89 -1.00 -3.00
C GLU A 22 7.03 -0.77 -4.00
N ARG A 23 6.69 -0.44 -5.25
CA ARG A 23 7.66 -0.07 -6.28
C ARG A 23 8.47 1.16 -5.85
N LEU A 24 7.79 2.21 -5.37
CA LEU A 24 8.44 3.45 -4.91
C LEU A 24 9.35 3.21 -3.69
N ALA A 25 8.91 2.38 -2.73
CA ALA A 25 9.73 2.01 -1.58
C ALA A 25 11.00 1.27 -2.01
N ALA A 26 10.90 0.30 -2.93
CA ALA A 26 12.04 -0.42 -3.46
C ALA A 26 13.03 0.52 -4.19
N GLU A 27 12.53 1.45 -4.99
CA GLU A 27 13.36 2.47 -5.65
C GLU A 27 14.08 3.37 -4.65
N GLN A 28 13.40 3.75 -3.57
CA GLN A 28 13.96 4.58 -2.52
C GLN A 28 15.08 3.85 -1.75
N VAL A 29 14.94 2.55 -1.49
CA VAL A 29 16.00 1.72 -0.91
C VAL A 29 17.25 1.72 -1.79
N LEU A 30 17.09 1.53 -3.10
CA LEU A 30 18.21 1.57 -4.05
C LEU A 30 18.88 2.94 -4.07
N ARG A 31 18.08 4.02 -4.02
CA ARG A 31 18.59 5.41 -3.98
C ARG A 31 19.39 5.68 -2.71
N ILE A 32 18.88 5.27 -1.54
CA ILE A 32 19.61 5.37 -0.26
C ILE A 32 20.94 4.62 -0.35
N GLY A 33 20.94 3.38 -0.86
CA GLY A 33 22.16 2.59 -1.02
C GLY A 33 23.19 3.26 -1.94
N TRP A 34 22.73 3.89 -3.02
CA TRP A 34 23.59 4.67 -3.91
C TRP A 34 24.15 5.93 -3.24
N MET A 35 23.33 6.63 -2.47
CA MET A 35 23.72 7.84 -1.72
C MET A 35 24.77 7.51 -0.66
N ALA A 36 24.54 6.47 0.13
CA ALA A 36 25.45 6.01 1.17
C ALA A 36 26.83 5.63 0.60
N LYS A 37 26.85 4.89 -0.53
CA LYS A 37 28.10 4.52 -1.22
C LYS A 37 28.93 5.73 -1.69
N ARG A 38 28.29 6.88 -1.89
CA ARG A 38 28.94 8.13 -2.31
C ARG A 38 29.23 9.08 -1.14
N GLY A 39 28.93 8.69 0.09
CA GLY A 39 29.13 9.52 1.28
C GLY A 39 28.13 10.68 1.40
N HIS A 40 26.98 10.61 0.72
CA HIS A 40 25.90 11.58 0.89
C HIS A 40 25.13 11.31 2.20
N ASP A 41 24.59 12.36 2.82
CA ASP A 41 23.65 12.23 3.95
C ASP A 41 22.34 11.58 3.48
N THR A 42 21.95 10.48 4.13
CA THR A 42 20.76 9.69 3.81
C THR A 42 19.58 9.94 4.73
N LYS A 43 19.70 10.77 5.78
CA LYS A 43 18.66 10.92 6.82
C LYS A 43 17.26 11.22 6.27
N GLU A 44 17.13 12.22 5.40
CA GLU A 44 15.83 12.58 4.84
C GLU A 44 15.32 11.51 3.85
N ALA A 45 16.22 10.85 3.14
CA ALA A 45 15.87 9.75 2.24
C ALA A 45 15.33 8.54 3.02
N GLU A 46 15.92 8.21 4.16
CA GLU A 46 15.46 7.15 5.08
C GLU A 46 14.14 7.52 5.76
N LYS A 47 13.96 8.79 6.15
CA LYS A 47 12.69 9.27 6.69
C LYS A 47 11.56 9.15 5.67
N LEU A 48 11.83 9.50 4.40
CA LEU A 48 10.87 9.33 3.32
C LEU A 48 10.51 7.85 3.13
N LEU A 49 11.49 6.95 3.17
CA LEU A 49 11.24 5.50 3.09
C LEU A 49 10.32 5.03 4.23
N ARG A 50 10.60 5.41 5.47
CA ARG A 50 9.76 5.06 6.63
C ARG A 50 8.32 5.56 6.49
N ASN A 51 8.13 6.78 6.00
CA ASN A 51 6.79 7.33 5.76
C ASN A 51 6.05 6.53 4.67
N CYS A 52 6.76 6.07 3.63
CA CYS A 52 6.21 5.22 2.59
C CYS A 52 5.80 3.86 3.14
N GLU A 53 6.66 3.22 3.94
CA GLU A 53 6.37 1.95 4.62
C GLU A 53 5.15 2.05 5.55
N GLN A 54 5.05 3.14 6.32
CA GLN A 54 3.88 3.39 7.18
C GLN A 54 2.59 3.57 6.37
N SER A 55 2.67 4.28 5.25
CA SER A 55 1.51 4.47 4.35
C SER A 55 1.07 3.14 3.73
N LEU A 56 2.03 2.31 3.30
CA LEU A 56 1.76 0.96 2.80
C LEU A 56 1.10 0.06 3.85
N GLU A 57 1.54 0.15 5.10
CA GLU A 57 0.89 -0.59 6.18
C GLU A 57 -0.57 -0.16 6.37
N GLN A 58 -0.85 1.15 6.31
CA GLN A 58 -2.22 1.64 6.38
C GLN A 58 -3.07 1.18 5.19
N LEU A 59 -2.53 1.19 3.97
CA LEU A 59 -3.22 0.68 2.79
C LEU A 59 -3.54 -0.81 2.90
N ARG A 60 -2.62 -1.63 3.40
CA ARG A 60 -2.86 -3.07 3.62
C ARG A 60 -3.95 -3.31 4.67
N ARG A 61 -3.96 -2.52 5.76
CA ARG A 61 -5.06 -2.56 6.74
C ARG A 61 -6.39 -2.18 6.11
N HIS A 62 -6.40 -1.15 5.26
CA HIS A 62 -7.60 -0.73 4.54
C HIS A 62 -8.10 -1.81 3.57
N GLN A 63 -7.19 -2.47 2.84
CA GLN A 63 -7.50 -3.61 1.97
C GLN A 63 -8.22 -4.72 2.75
N GLN A 64 -7.72 -5.06 3.95
CA GLN A 64 -8.35 -6.09 4.79
C GLN A 64 -9.77 -5.69 5.20
N LEU A 65 -9.99 -4.41 5.57
CA LEU A 65 -11.32 -3.92 5.92
C LEU A 65 -12.31 -4.01 4.75
N ILE A 66 -11.86 -3.73 3.52
CA ILE A 66 -12.68 -3.86 2.31
C ILE A 66 -13.01 -5.34 2.06
N LEU A 67 -12.03 -6.23 2.17
CA LEU A 67 -12.24 -7.67 2.02
C LEU A 67 -13.26 -8.22 3.04
N ASP A 68 -13.14 -7.81 4.30
CA ASP A 68 -14.07 -8.20 5.37
C ASP A 68 -15.49 -7.71 5.07
N GLU A 69 -15.64 -6.51 4.50
CA GLU A 69 -16.93 -5.96 4.09
C GLU A 69 -17.52 -6.69 2.88
N ILE A 70 -16.71 -7.07 1.90
CA ILE A 70 -17.14 -7.91 0.77
C ILE A 70 -17.69 -9.24 1.30
N VAL A 71 -16.93 -9.93 2.16
CA VAL A 71 -17.37 -11.20 2.76
C VAL A 71 -18.67 -11.02 3.55
N ARG A 72 -18.82 -9.94 4.31
CA ARG A 72 -20.05 -9.64 5.06
C ARG A 72 -21.24 -9.46 4.13
N ARG A 73 -21.08 -8.72 3.03
CA ARG A 73 -22.18 -8.44 2.09
C ARG A 73 -22.53 -9.62 1.19
N GLU A 74 -21.55 -10.46 0.87
CA GLU A 74 -21.76 -11.67 0.08
C GLU A 74 -22.25 -12.85 0.94
N GLY A 75 -21.89 -12.90 2.23
CA GLY A 75 -22.37 -13.91 3.19
C GLY A 75 -23.65 -13.53 3.94
N SER A 76 -24.08 -12.25 3.87
CA SER A 76 -25.40 -11.82 4.33
C SER A 76 -26.43 -12.01 3.22
N GLU A 77 -26.65 -13.25 2.79
CA GLU A 77 -27.89 -13.64 2.10
C GLU A 77 -29.00 -13.83 3.14
N PRO A 78 -30.25 -13.36 2.90
CA PRO A 78 -31.44 -13.95 3.50
C PRO A 78 -31.83 -15.29 2.85
#